data_AF-A0A5C4SQX1-F1
#
_entry.id   AF-A0A5C4SQX1-F1
#
_cell.length_a   1.000
_cell.length_b   1.000
_cell.length_c   1.000
_cell.angle_alpha   90.00
_cell.angle_beta   90.00
_cell.angle_gamma   90.00
#
_symmetry.space_group_name_H-M   'P 1'
#
loop_
_entity.id
_entity.type
_entity.pdbx_description
1 polymer ?
#
loop_
_entity_poly.entity_id
_entity_poly.type
_entity_poly.pdbx_seq_one_letter_code
_entity_poly.pdbx_strand_id
1 'polypeptide(L)'
;MEQIEELQSRIEAALDRIGGGVTALEDKHASRPVPTLEELDMQKHAELLAEIADEKIANAQLEERLKLLHHRLSEMEETVTAVEGGADLIALQAELAEARDTAPAPEEVSALKAEVDRLKQELENAGNVAAAETEKLQDDLTEANAQIEQFKAQLDAAAEEGAASGASAMAEPAPSGVGAVDVGAVDAGAGAELDMRLSELDGELQSLRASNDQLREANAALRAANAEGIGDASLINAALEAEVEGLRAARATDQAEVNAVLARLEPLLATAPNLPEGEEA
;
A
#
# COMPACT_ATOMS: atom_id res chain seq x y z
N MET A 1 56.66 98.21 9.73
CA MET A 1 57.63 98.37 8.62
C MET A 1 58.64 97.23 8.66
N GLU A 2 59.32 96.97 9.79
CA GLU A 2 60.30 95.86 9.93
C GLU A 2 59.76 94.44 9.60
N GLN A 3 58.53 94.09 10.00
CA GLN A 3 57.96 92.77 9.70
C GLN A 3 57.71 92.53 8.20
N ILE A 4 57.47 93.60 7.41
CA ILE A 4 57.27 93.47 5.96
C ILE A 4 58.62 93.24 5.28
N GLU A 5 59.68 93.90 5.74
CA GLU A 5 61.05 93.71 5.22
C GLU A 5 61.59 92.31 5.56
N GLU A 6 61.29 91.79 6.75
CA GLU A 6 61.66 90.41 7.13
C GLU A 6 60.93 89.36 6.30
N LEU A 7 59.64 89.58 6.00
CA LEU A 7 58.88 88.71 5.11
C LEU A 7 59.38 88.80 3.66
N GLN A 8 59.73 89.99 3.17
CA GLN A 8 60.31 90.18 1.84
C GLN A 8 61.66 89.47 1.71
N SER A 9 62.57 89.66 2.68
CA SER A 9 63.87 88.96 2.71
C SER A 9 63.71 87.43 2.74
N ARG A 10 62.71 86.93 3.47
CA ARG A 10 62.43 85.48 3.51
C ARG A 10 61.81 84.95 2.22
N ILE A 11 60.96 85.73 1.55
CA ILE A 11 60.40 85.36 0.24
C ILE A 11 61.48 85.38 -0.83
N GLU A 12 62.36 86.38 -0.85
CA GLU A 12 63.51 86.43 -1.78
C GLU A 12 64.44 85.24 -1.57
N ALA A 13 64.81 84.93 -0.32
CA ALA A 13 65.61 83.75 -0.01
C ALA A 13 64.91 82.42 -0.39
N ALA A 14 63.58 82.35 -0.27
CA ALA A 14 62.81 81.20 -0.72
C ALA A 14 62.78 81.09 -2.25
N LEU A 15 62.62 82.22 -2.96
CA LEU A 15 62.61 82.27 -4.42
C LEU A 15 63.99 81.93 -5.01
N ASP A 16 65.09 82.41 -4.42
CA ASP A 16 66.45 82.05 -4.85
C ASP A 16 66.73 80.56 -4.62
N ARG A 17 66.24 80.00 -3.51
CA ARG A 17 66.36 78.56 -3.23
C ARG A 17 65.52 77.71 -4.18
N ILE A 18 64.34 78.18 -4.56
CA ILE A 18 63.50 77.53 -5.57
C ILE A 18 64.18 77.64 -6.93
N GLY A 19 64.70 78.81 -7.31
CA GLY A 19 65.44 79.04 -8.54
C GLY A 19 66.64 78.10 -8.68
N GLY A 20 67.47 78.01 -7.63
CA GLY A 20 68.60 77.06 -7.57
C GLY A 20 68.17 75.58 -7.56
N GLY A 21 66.99 75.27 -6.99
CA GLY A 21 66.42 73.93 -7.02
C GLY A 21 65.92 73.53 -8.41
N VAL A 22 65.30 74.47 -9.14
CA VAL A 22 64.83 74.28 -10.51
C VAL A 22 66.00 74.12 -11.47
N THR A 23 67.03 74.96 -11.38
CA THR A 23 68.23 74.80 -12.21
C THR A 23 68.95 73.48 -11.96
N ALA A 24 69.05 73.04 -10.69
CA ALA A 24 69.62 71.74 -10.36
C ALA A 24 68.78 70.56 -10.88
N LEU A 25 67.45 70.70 -10.99
CA LEU A 25 66.57 69.71 -11.61
C LEU A 25 66.71 69.72 -13.14
N GLU A 26 66.80 70.90 -13.76
CA GLU A 26 67.04 71.06 -15.19
C GLU A 26 68.39 70.47 -15.59
N ASP A 27 69.46 70.72 -14.83
CA ASP A 27 70.78 70.12 -15.08
C ASP A 27 70.76 68.59 -14.94
N LYS A 28 70.03 68.07 -13.94
CA LYS A 28 69.81 66.62 -13.78
C LYS A 28 69.00 66.02 -14.92
N HIS A 29 68.04 66.75 -15.47
CA HIS A 29 67.26 66.32 -16.61
C HIS A 29 68.05 66.42 -17.92
N ALA A 30 68.86 67.45 -18.10
CA ALA A 30 69.72 67.64 -19.27
C ALA A 30 70.87 66.63 -19.32
N SER A 31 71.38 66.20 -18.16
CA SER A 31 72.42 65.18 -18.05
C SER A 31 71.89 63.74 -18.02
N ARG A 32 70.57 63.55 -17.96
CA ARG A 32 69.95 62.23 -18.05
C ARG A 32 69.77 61.88 -19.52
N PRO A 33 70.45 60.84 -20.04
CA PRO A 33 70.20 60.39 -21.41
C PRO A 33 68.73 59.98 -21.52
N VAL A 34 67.98 60.68 -22.37
CA VAL A 34 66.62 60.30 -22.72
C VAL A 34 66.74 59.07 -23.62
N PRO A 35 66.19 57.91 -23.24
CA PRO A 35 66.29 56.72 -24.06
C PRO A 35 65.69 57.01 -25.43
N THR A 36 66.38 56.56 -26.48
CA THR A 36 65.82 56.63 -27.83
C THR A 36 64.58 55.73 -27.93
N LEU A 37 63.72 55.99 -28.91
CA LEU A 37 62.53 55.15 -29.13
C LEU A 37 62.91 53.68 -29.35
N GLU A 38 64.01 53.42 -30.06
CA GLU A 38 64.56 52.08 -30.28
C GLU A 38 65.05 51.42 -28.98
N GLU A 39 65.72 52.15 -28.09
CA GLU A 39 66.15 51.63 -26.78
C GLU A 39 64.94 51.29 -25.90
N LEU A 40 63.90 52.12 -25.93
CA LEU A 40 62.67 51.88 -25.18
C LEU A 40 61.91 50.65 -25.72
N ASP A 41 61.89 50.47 -27.04
CA ASP A 41 61.26 49.31 -27.68
C ASP A 41 62.06 48.02 -27.39
N MET A 42 63.39 48.07 -27.40
CA MET A 42 64.25 46.95 -27.00
C MET A 42 64.06 46.58 -25.52
N GLN A 43 63.94 47.58 -24.63
CA GLN A 43 63.65 47.36 -23.21
C GLN A 43 62.31 46.67 -23.01
N LYS A 44 61.23 47.19 -23.62
CA LYS A 44 59.90 46.56 -23.56
C LYS A 44 59.89 45.15 -24.12
N HIS A 45 60.60 44.90 -25.22
CA HIS A 45 60.70 43.56 -25.79
C HIS A 45 61.43 42.59 -24.85
N ALA A 46 62.50 43.05 -24.18
CA ALA A 46 63.20 42.26 -23.17
C ALA A 46 62.31 41.96 -21.95
N GLU A 47 61.53 42.94 -21.50
CA GLU A 47 60.54 42.77 -20.42
C GLU A 47 59.46 41.75 -20.79
N LEU A 48 58.85 41.88 -21.98
CA LEU A 48 57.84 40.92 -22.47
C LEU A 48 58.39 39.50 -22.60
N LEU A 49 59.64 39.34 -23.05
CA LEU A 49 60.28 38.03 -23.11
C LEU A 49 60.51 37.42 -21.72
N ALA A 50 60.84 38.25 -20.72
CA ALA A 50 60.97 37.81 -19.34
C ALA A 50 59.60 37.37 -18.77
N GLU A 51 58.54 38.17 -18.99
CA GLU A 51 57.18 37.82 -18.58
C GLU A 51 56.71 36.52 -19.22
N ILE A 52 56.92 36.34 -20.53
CA ILE A 52 56.58 35.09 -21.23
C ILE A 52 57.37 33.90 -20.65
N ALA A 53 58.64 34.09 -20.28
CA ALA A 53 59.43 33.04 -19.67
C ALA A 53 58.88 32.64 -18.29
N ASP A 54 58.51 33.63 -17.47
CA ASP A 54 57.90 33.43 -16.15
C ASP A 54 56.54 32.72 -16.27
N GLU A 55 55.68 33.14 -17.21
CA GLU A 55 54.39 32.49 -17.49
C GLU A 55 54.57 31.04 -17.95
N LYS A 56 55.58 30.75 -18.77
CA LYS A 56 55.88 29.36 -19.19
C LYS A 56 56.29 28.49 -18.01
N ILE A 57 57.08 29.01 -17.07
CA ILE A 57 57.45 28.30 -15.85
C ILE A 57 56.21 28.06 -14.98
N ALA A 58 55.35 29.06 -14.81
CA ALA A 58 54.10 28.92 -14.07
C ALA A 58 53.17 27.87 -14.70
N ASN A 59 53.02 27.88 -16.03
CA ASN A 59 52.24 26.87 -16.74
C ASN A 59 52.83 25.45 -16.59
N ALA A 60 54.15 25.29 -16.69
CA ALA A 60 54.78 23.99 -16.46
C ALA A 60 54.50 23.46 -15.04
N GLN A 61 54.59 24.33 -14.01
CA GLN A 61 54.25 23.97 -12.63
C GLN A 61 52.77 23.59 -12.47
N LEU A 62 51.86 24.29 -13.16
CA LEU A 62 50.44 23.95 -13.15
C LEU A 62 50.17 22.62 -13.83
N GLU A 63 50.82 22.33 -14.97
CA GLU A 63 50.71 21.04 -15.65
C GLU A 63 51.22 19.88 -14.77
N GLU A 64 52.32 20.07 -14.04
CA GLU A 64 52.81 19.09 -13.06
C GLU A 64 51.82 18.88 -11.91
N ARG A 65 51.24 19.95 -11.38
CA ARG A 65 50.18 19.86 -10.35
C ARG A 65 48.95 19.14 -10.89
N LEU A 66 48.52 19.42 -12.12
CA LEU A 66 47.39 18.76 -12.76
C LEU A 66 47.67 17.27 -12.97
N LYS A 67 48.87 16.90 -13.42
CA LYS A 67 49.28 15.49 -13.54
C LYS A 67 49.25 14.78 -12.19
N LEU A 68 49.77 15.41 -11.13
CA LEU A 68 49.75 14.85 -9.78
C LEU A 68 48.32 14.69 -9.24
N LEU A 69 47.46 15.68 -9.45
CA LEU A 69 46.05 15.61 -9.06
C LEU A 69 45.31 14.52 -9.81
N HIS A 70 45.55 14.39 -11.12
CA HIS A 70 44.94 13.34 -11.93
C HIS A 70 45.39 11.95 -11.48
N HIS A 71 46.68 11.78 -11.18
CA HIS A 71 47.20 10.52 -10.63
C HIS A 71 46.56 10.19 -9.27
N ARG A 72 46.48 11.17 -8.36
CA ARG A 72 45.80 10.98 -7.07
C ARG A 72 44.32 10.64 -7.20
N LEU A 73 43.61 11.25 -8.16
CA LEU A 73 42.21 10.92 -8.44
C LEU A 73 42.08 9.49 -8.94
N SER A 74 42.92 9.07 -9.88
CA SER A 74 42.96 7.69 -10.37
C SER A 74 43.25 6.69 -9.23
N GLU A 75 44.23 6.98 -8.36
CA GLU A 75 44.51 6.15 -7.19
C GLU A 75 43.31 6.10 -6.23
N MET A 76 42.66 7.24 -5.96
CA MET A 76 41.46 7.28 -5.13
C MET A 76 40.32 6.47 -5.73
N GLU A 77 40.06 6.59 -7.02
CA GLU A 77 39.04 5.80 -7.74
C GLU A 77 39.34 4.31 -7.66
N GLU A 78 40.59 3.90 -7.90
CA GLU A 78 41.01 2.51 -7.72
C GLU A 78 40.82 2.06 -6.27
N THR A 79 41.17 2.87 -5.26
CA THR A 79 40.94 2.50 -3.86
C THR A 79 39.45 2.39 -3.52
N VAL A 80 38.60 3.27 -4.04
CA VAL A 80 37.14 3.23 -3.80
C VAL A 80 36.51 2.00 -4.45
N THR A 81 36.98 1.61 -5.64
CA THR A 81 36.53 0.37 -6.29
C THR A 81 37.10 -0.90 -5.64
N ALA A 82 38.29 -0.80 -5.05
CA ALA A 82 38.95 -1.90 -4.34
C ALA A 82 38.46 -2.09 -2.89
N VAL A 83 37.77 -1.09 -2.30
CA VAL A 83 37.06 -1.28 -1.03
C VAL A 83 35.95 -2.29 -1.29
N GLU A 84 36.10 -3.50 -0.77
CA GLU A 84 35.06 -4.52 -0.74
C GLU A 84 33.80 -3.91 -0.10
N GLY A 85 32.73 -3.78 -0.89
CA GLY A 85 31.49 -3.12 -0.51
C GLY A 85 31.25 -1.73 -1.14
N GLY A 86 32.22 -1.13 -1.84
CA GLY A 86 32.02 0.13 -2.56
C GLY A 86 31.01 0.00 -3.70
N ALA A 87 31.11 -1.09 -4.48
CA ALA A 87 30.11 -1.44 -5.48
C ALA A 87 28.74 -1.73 -4.86
N ASP A 88 28.71 -2.40 -3.71
CA ASP A 88 27.48 -2.71 -3.00
C ASP A 88 26.81 -1.44 -2.45
N LEU A 89 27.58 -0.47 -1.95
CA LEU A 89 27.05 0.83 -1.50
C LEU A 89 26.50 1.67 -2.66
N ILE A 90 27.14 1.63 -3.82
CA ILE A 90 26.64 2.31 -5.03
C ILE A 90 25.36 1.64 -5.50
N ALA A 91 25.29 0.30 -5.50
CA ALA A 91 24.09 -0.45 -5.81
C ALA A 91 22.95 -0.13 -4.82
N LEU A 92 23.24 -0.14 -3.52
CA LEU A 92 22.27 0.18 -2.48
C LEU A 92 21.77 1.63 -2.58
N GLN A 93 22.64 2.58 -2.93
CA GLN A 93 22.24 3.97 -3.18
C GLN A 93 21.34 4.10 -4.41
N ALA A 94 21.60 3.33 -5.47
CA ALA A 94 20.75 3.30 -6.66
C ALA A 94 19.37 2.71 -6.34
N GLU A 95 19.33 1.59 -5.62
CA GLU A 95 18.07 0.97 -5.16
C GLU A 95 17.28 1.91 -4.23
N LEU A 96 17.96 2.65 -3.34
CA LEU A 96 17.31 3.59 -2.42
C LEU A 96 16.79 4.84 -3.15
N ALA A 97 17.46 5.26 -4.22
CA ALA A 97 16.97 6.32 -5.10
C ALA A 97 15.73 5.88 -5.88
N GLU A 98 15.75 4.68 -6.45
CA GLU A 98 14.59 4.09 -7.13
C GLU A 98 13.41 3.92 -6.17
N ALA A 99 13.65 3.36 -4.97
CA ALA A 99 12.62 3.20 -3.94
C ALA A 99 12.01 4.54 -3.52
N ARG A 100 12.81 5.62 -3.47
CA ARG A 100 12.34 6.97 -3.15
C ARG A 100 11.47 7.57 -4.26
N ASP A 101 11.81 7.31 -5.52
CA ASP A 101 11.05 7.81 -6.67
C ASP A 101 9.75 7.01 -6.90
N THR A 102 9.75 5.71 -6.55
CA THR A 102 8.54 4.87 -6.60
C THR A 102 7.65 5.01 -5.37
N ALA A 103 8.19 5.50 -4.25
CA ALA A 103 7.41 5.69 -3.03
C ALA A 103 6.38 6.81 -3.24
N PRO A 104 5.09 6.57 -2.91
CA PRO A 104 4.09 7.61 -2.99
C PRO A 104 4.48 8.79 -2.11
N ALA A 105 4.21 10.01 -2.59
CA ALA A 105 4.58 11.21 -1.84
C ALA A 105 3.92 11.16 -0.44
N PRO A 106 4.57 11.68 0.62
CA PRO A 106 4.00 11.65 1.96
C PRO A 106 2.63 12.34 2.03
N GLU A 107 2.40 13.33 1.16
CA GLU A 107 1.09 13.98 0.97
C GLU A 107 0.03 13.02 0.42
N GLU A 108 0.36 12.22 -0.60
CA GLU A 108 -0.53 11.19 -1.17
C GLU A 108 -0.89 10.11 -0.15
N VAL A 109 0.10 9.64 0.62
CA VAL A 109 -0.13 8.67 1.71
C VAL A 109 -1.06 9.26 2.78
N SER A 110 -0.88 10.54 3.12
CA SER A 110 -1.76 11.22 4.09
C SER A 110 -3.18 11.39 3.55
N ALA A 111 -3.33 11.69 2.25
CA ALA A 111 -4.62 11.83 1.59
C ALA A 111 -5.36 10.49 1.48
N LEU A 112 -4.66 9.41 1.11
CA LEU A 112 -5.21 8.06 1.07
C LEU A 112 -5.65 7.58 2.45
N LYS A 113 -4.88 7.87 3.51
CA LYS A 113 -5.28 7.55 4.89
C LYS A 113 -6.55 8.31 5.29
N ALA A 114 -6.62 9.60 4.98
CA ALA A 114 -7.82 10.40 5.25
C ALA A 114 -9.05 9.87 4.49
N GLU A 115 -8.88 9.43 3.24
CA GLU A 115 -9.97 8.85 2.45
C GLU A 115 -10.40 7.48 3.00
N VAL A 116 -9.45 6.64 3.43
CA VAL A 116 -9.76 5.36 4.09
C VAL A 116 -10.55 5.59 5.38
N ASP A 117 -10.15 6.56 6.20
CA ASP A 117 -10.86 6.88 7.45
C ASP A 117 -12.27 7.41 7.17
N ARG A 118 -12.41 8.24 6.13
CA ARG A 118 -13.72 8.70 5.65
C ARG A 118 -14.60 7.54 5.19
N LEU A 119 -14.09 6.66 4.33
CA LEU A 119 -14.85 5.52 3.80
C LEU A 119 -15.25 4.54 4.92
N LYS A 120 -14.38 4.34 5.93
CA LYS A 120 -14.74 3.57 7.13
C LYS A 120 -15.90 4.19 7.88
N GLN A 121 -15.88 5.51 8.09
CA GLN A 121 -16.96 6.22 8.75
C GLN A 121 -18.26 6.16 7.94
N GLU A 122 -18.19 6.31 6.62
CA GLU A 122 -19.35 6.15 5.72
C GLU A 122 -19.93 4.73 5.79
N LEU A 123 -19.08 3.70 5.83
CA LEU A 123 -19.49 2.30 5.94
C LEU A 123 -20.13 1.99 7.30
N GLU A 124 -19.57 2.51 8.39
CA GLU A 124 -20.16 2.39 9.73
C GLU A 124 -21.54 3.06 9.80
N ASN A 125 -21.65 4.27 9.26
CA ASN A 125 -22.94 4.98 9.19
C ASN A 125 -23.95 4.22 8.34
N ALA A 126 -23.55 3.70 7.18
CA ALA A 126 -24.42 2.90 6.32
C ALA A 126 -24.88 1.61 7.02
N GLY A 127 -23.98 0.94 7.76
CA GLY A 127 -24.30 -0.22 8.58
C GLY A 127 -25.32 0.10 9.67
N ASN A 128 -25.17 1.23 10.36
CA ASN A 128 -26.11 1.67 11.39
C ASN A 128 -27.49 2.02 10.81
N VAL A 129 -27.54 2.67 9.64
CA VAL A 129 -28.80 2.96 8.94
C VAL A 129 -29.48 1.68 8.50
N ALA A 130 -28.75 0.75 7.89
CA ALA A 130 -29.28 -0.55 7.49
C ALA A 130 -29.82 -1.34 8.69
N ALA A 131 -29.10 -1.34 9.81
CA ALA A 131 -29.57 -1.98 11.04
C ALA A 131 -30.89 -1.39 11.55
N ALA A 132 -31.01 -0.05 11.58
CA ALA A 132 -32.24 0.63 11.98
C ALA A 132 -33.42 0.34 11.01
N GLU A 133 -33.15 0.26 9.70
CA GLU A 133 -34.16 -0.14 8.71
C GLU A 133 -34.61 -1.59 8.91
N THR A 134 -33.68 -2.50 9.24
CA THR A 134 -34.03 -3.91 9.52
C THR A 134 -34.87 -4.05 10.79
N GLU A 135 -34.55 -3.31 11.86
CA GLU A 135 -35.35 -3.30 13.10
C GLU A 135 -36.77 -2.78 12.81
N LYS A 136 -36.88 -1.68 12.06
CA LYS A 136 -38.18 -1.14 11.66
C LYS A 136 -38.99 -2.13 10.82
N LEU A 137 -38.38 -2.79 9.84
CA LEU A 137 -39.06 -3.79 9.01
C LEU A 137 -39.48 -5.02 9.84
N GLN A 138 -38.71 -5.39 10.85
CA GLN A 138 -39.09 -6.44 11.80
C GLN A 138 -40.31 -6.02 12.62
N ASP A 139 -40.33 -4.80 13.16
CA ASP A 139 -41.49 -4.26 13.88
C ASP A 139 -42.74 -4.25 12.99
N ASP A 140 -42.64 -3.70 11.77
CA ASP A 140 -43.74 -3.66 10.79
C ASP A 140 -44.25 -5.08 10.45
N LEU A 141 -43.35 -6.07 10.33
CA LEU A 141 -43.71 -7.47 10.10
C LEU A 141 -44.45 -8.10 11.30
N THR A 142 -44.01 -7.80 12.53
CA THR A 142 -44.70 -8.28 13.74
C THR A 142 -46.11 -7.69 13.85
N GLU A 143 -46.27 -6.40 13.54
CA GLU A 143 -47.57 -5.73 13.53
C GLU A 143 -48.48 -6.33 12.45
N ALA A 144 -47.98 -6.50 11.22
CA ALA A 144 -48.75 -7.12 10.13
C ALA A 144 -49.18 -8.55 10.47
N ASN A 145 -48.31 -9.36 11.09
CA ASN A 145 -48.66 -10.71 11.55
C ASN A 145 -49.75 -10.68 12.63
N ALA A 146 -49.69 -9.76 13.59
CA ALA A 146 -50.73 -9.59 14.59
C ALA A 146 -52.09 -9.20 13.97
N GLN A 147 -52.08 -8.32 12.97
CA GLN A 147 -53.28 -7.97 12.20
C GLN A 147 -53.84 -9.17 11.42
N ILE A 148 -52.99 -9.98 10.79
CA ILE A 148 -53.41 -11.21 10.10
C ILE A 148 -54.10 -12.18 11.07
N GLU A 149 -53.52 -12.42 12.25
CA GLU A 149 -54.12 -13.29 13.27
C GLU A 149 -55.46 -12.73 13.77
N GLN A 150 -55.56 -11.40 13.94
CA GLN A 150 -56.82 -10.76 14.30
C GLN A 150 -57.89 -10.92 13.20
N PHE A 151 -57.54 -10.73 11.93
CA PHE A 151 -58.47 -10.91 10.81
C PHE A 151 -58.90 -12.37 10.64
N LYS A 152 -57.99 -13.34 10.84
CA LYS A 152 -58.34 -14.77 10.87
C LYS A 152 -59.35 -15.06 11.98
N ALA A 153 -59.10 -14.57 13.20
CA ALA A 153 -60.03 -14.76 14.32
C ALA A 153 -61.41 -14.14 14.04
N GLN A 154 -61.48 -12.99 13.37
CA GLN A 154 -62.75 -12.39 12.94
C GLN A 154 -63.47 -13.24 11.88
N LEU A 155 -62.74 -13.81 10.92
CA LEU A 155 -63.28 -14.72 9.91
C LEU A 155 -63.83 -16.00 10.55
N ASP A 156 -63.09 -16.59 11.49
CA ASP A 156 -63.52 -17.80 12.22
C ASP A 156 -64.78 -17.52 13.05
N ALA A 157 -64.84 -16.39 13.75
CA ALA A 157 -66.03 -15.99 14.50
C ALA A 157 -67.25 -15.74 13.60
N ALA A 158 -67.06 -15.12 12.44
CA ALA A 158 -68.13 -14.92 11.46
C ALA A 158 -68.60 -16.25 10.82
N ALA A 159 -67.70 -17.21 10.63
CA ALA A 159 -68.03 -18.55 10.17
C ALA A 159 -68.85 -19.33 11.21
N GLU A 160 -68.50 -19.22 12.49
CA GLU A 160 -69.27 -19.78 13.62
C GLU A 160 -70.68 -19.16 13.73
N GLU A 161 -70.82 -17.84 13.59
CA GLU A 161 -72.14 -17.17 13.54
C GLU A 161 -72.94 -17.56 12.28
N GLY A 162 -72.28 -17.75 11.14
CA GLY A 162 -72.86 -18.28 9.92
C GLY A 162 -73.39 -19.71 10.07
N ALA A 163 -72.65 -20.58 10.76
CA ALA A 163 -73.07 -21.94 11.08
C ALA A 163 -74.26 -21.97 12.06
N ALA A 164 -74.31 -21.05 13.03
CA ALA A 164 -75.44 -20.90 13.95
C ALA A 164 -76.73 -20.41 13.26
N SER A 165 -76.62 -19.60 12.19
CA SER A 165 -77.77 -19.15 11.38
C SER A 165 -78.21 -20.16 10.30
N GLY A 166 -77.33 -21.09 9.90
CA GLY A 166 -77.63 -22.18 8.96
C GLY A 166 -78.34 -23.39 9.58
N ALA A 167 -78.40 -23.50 10.91
CA ALA A 167 -78.92 -24.68 11.62
C ALA A 167 -80.46 -24.78 11.71
N SER A 168 -81.23 -23.97 10.97
CA SER A 168 -82.71 -24.02 10.98
C SER A 168 -83.33 -24.75 9.77
N ALA A 169 -82.55 -25.33 8.87
CA ALA A 169 -83.09 -26.04 7.71
C ALA A 169 -82.56 -27.48 7.57
N MET A 170 -83.43 -28.39 8.03
CA MET A 170 -83.68 -29.75 7.52
C MET A 170 -83.02 -30.96 8.20
N ALA A 171 -83.91 -31.92 8.46
CA ALA A 171 -83.75 -33.17 9.18
C ALA A 171 -83.09 -34.30 8.36
N GLU A 172 -82.52 -35.24 9.12
CA GLU A 172 -82.14 -36.65 8.84
C GLU A 172 -83.12 -37.48 7.95
N PRO A 173 -82.79 -38.73 7.50
CA PRO A 173 -81.78 -39.67 8.04
C PRO A 173 -80.91 -40.47 7.02
N ALA A 174 -79.90 -41.16 7.56
CA ALA A 174 -79.00 -42.13 6.93
C ALA A 174 -79.72 -43.41 6.41
N PRO A 175 -79.03 -44.32 5.66
CA PRO A 175 -78.28 -45.38 6.36
C PRO A 175 -76.96 -45.85 5.70
N SER A 176 -76.04 -46.23 6.61
CA SER A 176 -75.15 -47.42 6.57
C SER A 176 -74.30 -47.74 5.33
N GLY A 177 -72.99 -47.61 5.47
CA GLY A 177 -71.98 -48.27 4.62
C GLY A 177 -70.64 -48.35 5.34
N VAL A 178 -70.24 -49.56 5.72
CA VAL A 178 -69.05 -49.89 6.49
C VAL A 178 -67.79 -49.84 5.64
N GLY A 179 -66.68 -49.38 6.22
CA GLY A 179 -65.35 -49.88 5.88
C GLY A 179 -64.57 -49.09 4.85
N ALA A 180 -63.70 -48.20 5.34
CA ALA A 180 -62.24 -48.29 5.13
C ALA A 180 -61.64 -47.05 5.80
N VAL A 181 -60.89 -47.28 6.87
CA VAL A 181 -59.91 -46.31 7.32
C VAL A 181 -58.89 -46.23 6.19
N ASP A 182 -58.95 -45.16 5.41
CA ASP A 182 -57.90 -44.83 4.44
C ASP A 182 -56.69 -44.32 5.23
N VAL A 183 -55.78 -45.24 5.53
CA VAL A 183 -54.44 -44.96 6.05
C VAL A 183 -53.48 -44.56 4.90
N GLY A 184 -53.97 -44.24 3.71
CA GLY A 184 -53.18 -43.90 2.53
C GLY A 184 -52.93 -42.41 2.29
N ALA A 185 -53.68 -41.51 2.94
CA ALA A 185 -53.56 -40.06 2.68
C ALA A 185 -52.42 -39.36 3.45
N VAL A 186 -51.81 -40.01 4.44
CA VAL A 186 -50.71 -39.44 5.23
C VAL A 186 -49.36 -39.62 4.52
N ASP A 187 -49.24 -40.57 3.60
CA ASP A 187 -48.00 -40.86 2.85
C ASP A 187 -47.80 -39.90 1.66
N ALA A 188 -48.88 -39.47 1.00
CA ALA A 188 -48.81 -38.50 -0.09
C ALA A 188 -48.50 -37.06 0.39
N GLY A 189 -48.97 -36.69 1.58
CA GLY A 189 -48.65 -35.40 2.21
C GLY A 189 -47.23 -35.36 2.79
N ALA A 190 -46.80 -36.45 3.43
CA ALA A 190 -45.44 -36.58 3.94
C ALA A 190 -44.40 -36.62 2.81
N GLY A 191 -44.70 -37.29 1.69
CA GLY A 191 -43.85 -37.30 0.50
C GLY A 191 -43.71 -35.90 -0.12
N ALA A 192 -44.82 -35.16 -0.27
CA ALA A 192 -44.79 -33.79 -0.80
C ALA A 192 -44.04 -32.81 0.11
N GLU A 193 -44.18 -32.94 1.44
CA GLU A 193 -43.46 -32.11 2.41
C GLU A 193 -41.96 -32.47 2.47
N LEU A 194 -41.61 -33.74 2.29
CA LEU A 194 -40.22 -34.21 2.15
C LEU A 194 -39.60 -33.72 0.84
N ASP A 195 -40.32 -33.77 -0.28
CA ASP A 195 -39.85 -33.27 -1.58
C ASP A 195 -39.61 -31.76 -1.55
N MET A 196 -40.45 -30.99 -0.85
CA MET A 196 -40.24 -29.56 -0.62
C MET A 196 -38.96 -29.29 0.20
N ARG A 197 -38.76 -30.00 1.32
CA ARG A 197 -37.55 -29.84 2.15
C ARG A 197 -36.28 -30.26 1.44
N LEU A 198 -36.34 -31.30 0.59
CA LEU A 198 -35.22 -31.71 -0.25
C LEU A 198 -34.91 -30.66 -1.32
N SER A 199 -35.93 -30.06 -1.94
CA SER A 199 -35.72 -28.95 -2.88
C SER A 199 -35.14 -27.71 -2.22
N GLU A 200 -35.53 -27.40 -0.98
CA GLU A 200 -34.95 -26.30 -0.19
C GLU A 200 -33.48 -26.59 0.15
N LEU A 201 -33.17 -27.79 0.65
CA LEU A 201 -31.80 -28.23 0.93
C LEU A 201 -30.92 -28.23 -0.32
N ASP A 202 -31.43 -28.67 -1.48
CA ASP A 202 -30.70 -28.61 -2.73
C ASP A 202 -30.40 -27.16 -3.16
N GLY A 203 -31.34 -26.23 -2.92
CA GLY A 203 -31.14 -24.81 -3.13
C GLY A 203 -30.08 -24.22 -2.19
N GLU A 204 -30.12 -24.58 -0.91
CA GLU A 204 -29.13 -24.18 0.09
C GLU A 204 -27.74 -24.73 -0.24
N LEU A 205 -27.64 -25.98 -0.69
CA LEU A 205 -26.38 -26.60 -1.11
C LEU A 205 -25.83 -25.97 -2.40
N GLN A 206 -26.68 -25.62 -3.36
CA GLN A 206 -26.25 -24.88 -4.56
C GLN A 206 -25.76 -23.47 -4.19
N SER A 207 -26.45 -22.78 -3.29
CA SER A 207 -26.04 -21.48 -2.76
C SER A 207 -24.70 -21.56 -2.03
N LEU A 208 -24.51 -22.59 -1.20
CA LEU A 208 -23.25 -22.83 -0.48
C LEU A 208 -22.09 -23.17 -1.42
N ARG A 209 -22.34 -23.90 -2.50
CA ARG A 209 -21.33 -24.18 -3.53
C ARG A 209 -20.95 -22.91 -4.29
N ALA A 210 -21.94 -22.11 -4.71
CA ALA A 210 -21.70 -20.84 -5.38
C ALA A 210 -20.90 -19.88 -4.49
N SER A 211 -21.23 -19.79 -3.20
CA SER A 211 -20.47 -18.95 -2.25
C SER A 211 -19.06 -19.49 -2.01
N ASN A 212 -18.86 -20.81 -1.96
CA ASN A 212 -17.52 -21.40 -1.88
C ASN A 212 -16.68 -21.15 -3.12
N ASP A 213 -17.26 -21.22 -4.32
CA ASP A 213 -16.55 -20.95 -5.56
C ASP A 213 -16.18 -19.47 -5.66
N GLN A 214 -17.06 -18.56 -5.24
CA GLN A 214 -16.76 -17.13 -5.10
C GLN A 214 -15.63 -16.87 -4.10
N LEU A 215 -15.62 -17.56 -2.96
CA LEU A 215 -14.55 -17.45 -1.97
C LEU A 215 -13.21 -17.97 -2.53
N ARG A 216 -13.22 -19.04 -3.33
CA ARG A 216 -12.00 -19.56 -3.97
C ARG A 216 -11.45 -18.59 -5.01
N GLU A 217 -12.31 -18.00 -5.83
CA GLU A 217 -11.92 -17.01 -6.83
C GLU A 217 -11.36 -15.74 -6.18
N ALA A 218 -12.03 -15.22 -5.14
CA ALA A 218 -11.54 -14.08 -4.36
C ALA A 218 -10.18 -14.38 -3.69
N ASN A 219 -10.01 -15.58 -3.13
CA ASN A 219 -8.72 -16.00 -2.57
C ASN A 219 -7.63 -16.17 -3.64
N ALA A 220 -7.97 -16.61 -4.86
CA ALA A 220 -7.02 -16.68 -5.96
C ALA A 220 -6.58 -15.27 -6.39
N ALA A 221 -7.51 -14.31 -6.46
CA ALA A 221 -7.21 -12.90 -6.74
C ALA A 221 -6.34 -12.25 -5.64
N LEU A 222 -6.64 -12.52 -4.36
CA LEU A 222 -5.81 -12.04 -3.25
C LEU A 222 -4.41 -12.65 -3.26
N ARG A 223 -4.27 -13.94 -3.62
CA ARG A 223 -2.94 -14.56 -3.80
C ARG A 223 -2.19 -13.96 -4.98
N ALA A 224 -2.87 -13.62 -6.08
CA ALA A 224 -2.25 -12.94 -7.23
C ALA A 224 -1.76 -11.53 -6.85
N ALA A 225 -2.58 -10.75 -6.14
CA ALA A 225 -2.20 -9.42 -5.63
C ALA A 225 -1.07 -9.49 -4.58
N ASN A 226 -1.05 -10.52 -3.74
CA ASN A 226 0.05 -10.75 -2.79
C ASN A 226 1.34 -11.19 -3.51
N ALA A 227 1.24 -11.92 -4.63
CA ALA A 227 2.39 -12.31 -5.46
C ALA A 227 3.02 -11.12 -6.22
N GLU A 228 2.27 -10.03 -6.41
CA GLU A 228 2.78 -8.76 -6.96
C GLU A 228 3.65 -7.97 -5.96
N GLY A 229 3.88 -8.50 -4.75
CA GLY A 229 5.01 -8.08 -3.91
C GLY A 229 4.71 -6.99 -2.87
N ILE A 230 3.45 -6.69 -2.58
CA ILE A 230 3.05 -5.78 -1.48
C ILE A 230 2.39 -6.62 -0.37
N GLY A 231 3.19 -7.43 0.34
CA GLY A 231 2.67 -8.39 1.32
C GLY A 231 2.85 -7.94 2.77
N ASP A 232 1.82 -7.32 3.35
CA ASP A 232 1.76 -6.97 4.77
C ASP A 232 1.87 -8.24 5.64
N ALA A 233 2.80 -8.27 6.60
CA ALA A 233 3.16 -9.49 7.34
C ALA A 233 1.99 -10.09 8.16
N SER A 234 1.03 -9.25 8.56
CA SER A 234 -0.19 -9.65 9.26
C SER A 234 -1.16 -10.41 8.35
N LEU A 235 -1.26 -10.03 7.07
CA LEU A 235 -2.11 -10.71 6.08
C LEU A 235 -1.57 -12.09 5.70
N ILE A 236 -0.25 -12.23 5.66
CA ILE A 236 0.43 -13.52 5.43
C ILE A 236 0.12 -14.48 6.59
N ASN A 237 0.24 -14.02 7.84
CA ASN A 237 -0.05 -14.86 9.01
C ASN A 237 -1.54 -15.25 9.08
N ALA A 238 -2.46 -14.32 8.77
CA ALA A 238 -3.89 -14.62 8.72
C ALA A 238 -4.24 -15.63 7.61
N ALA A 239 -3.58 -15.55 6.44
CA ALA A 239 -3.77 -16.51 5.35
C ALA A 239 -3.26 -17.91 5.73
N LEU A 240 -2.10 -18.00 6.41
CA LEU A 240 -1.55 -19.24 6.94
C LEU A 240 -2.47 -19.86 8.01
N GLU A 241 -3.03 -19.05 8.92
CA GLU A 241 -4.00 -19.51 9.91
C GLU A 241 -5.25 -20.09 9.25
N ALA A 242 -5.80 -19.40 8.23
CA ALA A 242 -6.95 -19.88 7.47
C ALA A 242 -6.66 -21.18 6.70
N GLU A 243 -5.45 -21.35 6.18
CA GLU A 243 -5.02 -22.59 5.52
C GLU A 243 -4.97 -23.77 6.51
N VAL A 244 -4.43 -23.53 7.70
CA VAL A 244 -4.38 -24.55 8.76
C VAL A 244 -5.79 -24.91 9.24
N GLU A 245 -6.69 -23.94 9.39
CA GLU A 245 -8.10 -24.17 9.72
C GLU A 245 -8.79 -25.04 8.64
N GLY A 246 -8.58 -24.71 7.37
CA GLY A 246 -9.12 -25.48 6.24
C GLY A 246 -8.61 -26.92 6.17
N LEU A 247 -7.31 -27.12 6.40
CA LEU A 247 -6.72 -28.47 6.46
C LEU A 247 -7.25 -29.29 7.64
N ARG A 248 -7.53 -28.66 8.78
CA ARG A 248 -8.17 -29.32 9.93
C ARG A 248 -9.61 -29.70 9.61
N ALA A 249 -10.36 -28.81 8.97
CA ALA A 249 -11.74 -29.09 8.57
C ALA A 249 -11.81 -30.24 7.56
N ALA A 250 -10.93 -30.25 6.55
CA ALA A 250 -10.85 -31.35 5.59
C ALA A 250 -10.54 -32.69 6.29
N ARG A 251 -9.54 -32.73 7.18
CA ARG A 251 -9.22 -33.93 7.96
C ARG A 251 -10.36 -34.39 8.86
N ALA A 252 -11.12 -33.46 9.45
CA ALA A 252 -12.28 -33.80 10.27
C ALA A 252 -13.38 -34.46 9.43
N THR A 253 -13.62 -33.96 8.22
CA THR A 253 -14.53 -34.59 7.25
C THR A 253 -14.04 -35.98 6.85
N ASP A 254 -12.78 -36.13 6.46
CA ASP A 254 -12.19 -37.43 6.12
C ASP A 254 -12.35 -38.44 7.27
N GLN A 255 -12.14 -37.99 8.52
CA GLN A 255 -12.30 -38.84 9.69
C GLN A 255 -13.77 -39.20 9.96
N ALA A 256 -14.71 -38.29 9.71
CA ALA A 256 -16.14 -38.58 9.79
C ALA A 256 -16.57 -39.59 8.73
N GLU A 257 -16.05 -39.49 7.50
CA GLU A 257 -16.28 -40.44 6.42
C GLU A 257 -15.73 -41.83 6.77
N VAL A 258 -14.49 -41.91 7.27
CA VAL A 258 -13.90 -43.17 7.73
C VAL A 258 -14.74 -43.81 8.83
N ASN A 259 -15.19 -43.04 9.81
CA ASN A 259 -16.04 -43.55 10.88
C ASN A 259 -17.39 -44.05 10.36
N ALA A 260 -17.99 -43.36 9.38
CA ALA A 260 -19.23 -43.79 8.74
C ALA A 260 -19.05 -45.10 7.95
N VAL A 261 -17.91 -45.26 7.26
CA VAL A 261 -17.56 -46.50 6.58
C VAL A 261 -17.37 -47.64 7.58
N LEU A 262 -16.63 -47.42 8.68
CA LEU A 262 -16.45 -48.42 9.74
C LEU A 262 -17.80 -48.86 10.34
N ALA A 263 -18.67 -47.91 10.67
CA ALA A 263 -20.02 -48.20 11.20
C ALA A 263 -20.87 -49.02 10.23
N ARG A 264 -20.65 -48.89 8.91
CA ARG A 264 -21.34 -49.68 7.88
C ARG A 264 -20.72 -51.06 7.66
N LEU A 265 -19.42 -51.21 7.89
CA LEU A 265 -18.69 -52.48 7.78
C LEU A 265 -18.85 -53.36 9.04
N GLU A 266 -18.99 -52.77 10.21
CA GLU A 266 -19.15 -53.47 11.49
C GLU A 266 -20.32 -54.49 11.52
N PRO A 267 -21.55 -54.16 11.06
CA PRO A 267 -22.63 -55.15 10.97
C PRO A 267 -22.36 -56.23 9.91
N LEU A 268 -21.60 -55.95 8.85
CA LEU A 268 -21.23 -56.95 7.83
C LEU A 268 -20.18 -57.93 8.36
N LEU A 269 -19.27 -57.48 9.22
CA LEU A 269 -18.34 -58.32 9.96
C LEU A 269 -19.04 -59.17 11.03
N ALA A 270 -20.00 -58.60 11.76
CA ALA A 270 -20.78 -59.32 12.77
C ALA A 270 -21.70 -60.40 12.17
N THR A 271 -22.10 -60.25 10.90
CA THR A 271 -22.96 -61.20 10.18
C THR A 271 -22.15 -62.26 9.40
N ALA A 272 -20.82 -62.16 9.32
CA ALA A 272 -19.97 -63.17 8.71
C ALA A 272 -19.78 -64.36 9.67
N PRO A 273 -20.38 -65.55 9.42
CA PRO A 273 -20.19 -66.69 10.28
C PRO A 273 -18.82 -67.31 9.99
N ASN A 274 -17.96 -67.38 11.03
CA ASN A 274 -16.65 -68.06 11.06
C ASN A 274 -15.58 -67.52 10.09
N LEU A 275 -14.85 -66.50 10.53
CA LEU A 275 -13.45 -66.34 10.11
C LEU A 275 -12.61 -67.26 11.00
N PRO A 276 -11.74 -68.15 10.46
CA PRO A 276 -10.87 -68.97 11.30
C PRO A 276 -10.01 -68.05 12.16
N GLU A 277 -10.09 -68.24 13.48
CA GLU A 277 -9.20 -67.61 14.46
C GLU A 277 -7.76 -67.96 14.03
N GLY A 278 -7.05 -66.95 13.51
CA GLY A 278 -5.66 -67.07 13.13
C GLY A 278 -4.83 -67.29 14.38
N GLU A 279 -4.17 -68.44 14.41
CA GLU A 279 -3.16 -68.90 15.36
C GLU A 279 -2.24 -67.79 15.88
N GLU A 280 -2.01 -67.83 17.19
CA GLU A 280 -0.82 -67.29 17.84
C GLU A 280 0.45 -67.80 17.13
N ALA A 281 1.28 -66.87 16.64
CA ALA A 281 2.71 -67.08 16.38
C ALA A 281 3.48 -65.77 16.46
#